data_AF-A0A2V9PZF3-F1
#
_entry.id   AF-A0A2V9PZF3-F1
#
_cell.length_a   1.000
_cell.length_b   1.000
_cell.length_c   1.000
_cell.angle_alpha   90.00
_cell.angle_beta   90.00
_cell.angle_gamma   90.00
#
_symmetry.space_group_name_H-M   'P 1'
#
loop_
_entity.id
_entity.type
_entity.pdbx_description
1 polymer ?
#
loop_
_entity_poly.entity_id
_entity_poly.type
_entity_poly.pdbx_seq_one_letter_code
_entity_poly.pdbx_strand_id
1 'polypeptide(L)'
;MKGDERTPESSGHFQTSKKEINGMWSMNNPKKLEDGVSTWPHISVHSHRFGGREFLFDKAEVGHVHTGGIVDIPFPRAVRDALLVEGLAEEHHWVPNSGWITFRMRGEKDLTHALWLLRLSYLRYALKTANAPQKLFAEESEQLHLSPQFKSLLEPFVPKTANHVVAEPLSV
;
A
#
# COMPACT_ATOMS: atom_id res chain seq x y z
N MET A 1 -49.49 2.46 -51.37
CA MET A 1 -49.85 2.43 -49.94
C MET A 1 -49.09 1.29 -49.28
N LYS A 2 -48.28 1.58 -48.24
CA LYS A 2 -47.76 0.71 -47.16
C LYS A 2 -47.10 -0.63 -47.55
N GLY A 3 -45.94 -1.01 -47.04
CA GLY A 3 -45.16 -0.56 -45.91
C GLY A 3 -43.94 -1.46 -45.73
N ASP A 4 -43.00 -0.95 -44.97
CA ASP A 4 -41.62 -1.37 -44.74
C ASP A 4 -41.54 -2.30 -43.50
N GLU A 5 -40.91 -3.48 -43.61
CA GLU A 5 -40.52 -4.33 -42.46
C GLU A 5 -39.14 -4.97 -42.76
N ARG A 6 -38.05 -4.30 -42.37
CA ARG A 6 -37.33 -4.39 -41.07
C ARG A 6 -36.86 -5.80 -40.69
N THR A 7 -35.54 -6.01 -40.84
CA THR A 7 -34.74 -6.86 -39.97
C THR A 7 -34.83 -6.40 -38.51
N PRO A 8 -34.57 -7.30 -37.54
CA PRO A 8 -33.68 -6.88 -36.47
C PRO A 8 -32.52 -7.86 -36.25
N GLU A 9 -31.35 -7.25 -36.14
CA GLU A 9 -30.09 -7.81 -35.74
C GLU A 9 -30.18 -8.43 -34.33
N SER A 10 -29.62 -9.64 -34.19
CA SER A 10 -29.34 -10.27 -32.90
C SER A 10 -28.14 -9.57 -32.25
N SER A 11 -28.40 -8.53 -31.46
CA SER A 11 -27.43 -7.97 -30.51
C SER A 11 -27.43 -8.84 -29.25
N GLY A 12 -26.50 -9.79 -29.19
CA GLY A 12 -26.24 -10.61 -28.00
C GLY A 12 -25.68 -9.75 -26.87
N HIS A 13 -26.54 -9.40 -25.90
CA HIS A 13 -26.15 -8.73 -24.68
C HIS A 13 -25.57 -9.77 -23.70
N PHE A 14 -24.25 -9.86 -23.58
CA PHE A 14 -23.59 -10.71 -22.56
C PHE A 14 -23.72 -10.04 -21.17
N GLN A 15 -24.75 -10.38 -20.42
CA GLN A 15 -24.85 -10.05 -19.00
C GLN A 15 -23.99 -11.05 -18.21
N THR A 16 -22.74 -10.66 -17.90
CA THR A 16 -21.92 -11.39 -16.92
C THR A 16 -22.52 -11.18 -15.52
N SER A 17 -22.67 -12.26 -14.75
CA SER A 17 -23.39 -12.21 -13.48
C SER A 17 -22.56 -11.55 -12.36
N LYS A 18 -23.23 -10.95 -11.36
CA LYS A 18 -22.58 -10.34 -10.19
C LYS A 18 -21.62 -11.29 -9.44
N LYS A 19 -21.87 -12.60 -9.51
CA LYS A 19 -21.03 -13.62 -8.87
C LYS A 19 -19.74 -13.88 -9.65
N GLU A 20 -19.81 -13.86 -10.98
CA GLU A 20 -18.65 -14.01 -11.87
C GLU A 20 -17.76 -12.77 -11.86
N ILE A 21 -18.35 -11.56 -11.86
CA ILE A 21 -17.56 -10.32 -11.71
C ILE A 21 -16.88 -10.25 -10.33
N ASN A 22 -17.55 -10.69 -9.26
CA ASN A 22 -16.94 -10.76 -7.92
C ASN A 22 -15.83 -11.83 -7.85
N GLY A 23 -16.00 -12.96 -8.53
CA GLY A 23 -14.98 -14.02 -8.63
C GLY A 23 -13.75 -13.56 -9.43
N MET A 24 -13.96 -12.96 -10.60
CA MET A 24 -12.90 -12.44 -11.47
C MET A 24 -12.17 -11.25 -10.84
N TRP A 25 -12.90 -10.41 -10.08
CA TRP A 25 -12.33 -9.38 -9.24
C TRP A 25 -11.42 -9.98 -8.15
N SER A 26 -11.94 -10.92 -7.37
CA SER A 26 -11.19 -11.55 -6.26
C SER A 26 -9.88 -12.20 -6.71
N MET A 27 -9.85 -12.80 -7.91
CA MET A 27 -8.64 -13.44 -8.46
C MET A 27 -7.56 -12.44 -8.89
N ASN A 28 -7.91 -11.19 -9.21
CA ASN A 28 -6.97 -10.21 -9.77
C ASN A 28 -6.46 -9.18 -8.74
N ASN A 29 -7.00 -9.15 -7.52
CA ASN A 29 -6.64 -8.14 -6.52
C ASN A 29 -5.18 -8.23 -6.05
N PRO A 30 -4.63 -9.42 -5.73
CA PRO A 30 -3.22 -9.53 -5.37
C PRO A 30 -2.31 -9.05 -6.51
N LYS A 31 -2.69 -9.34 -7.76
CA LYS A 31 -1.90 -8.94 -8.93
C LYS A 31 -1.96 -7.42 -9.16
N LYS A 32 -3.14 -6.80 -9.05
CA LYS A 32 -3.26 -5.33 -9.14
C LYS A 32 -2.51 -4.62 -8.01
N LEU A 33 -2.55 -5.16 -6.80
CA LEU A 33 -1.78 -4.64 -5.67
C LEU A 33 -0.27 -4.74 -5.95
N GLU A 34 0.18 -5.92 -6.40
CA GLU A 34 1.56 -6.14 -6.84
C GLU A 34 1.98 -5.13 -7.90
N ASP A 35 1.21 -5.00 -8.97
CA ASP A 35 1.52 -4.10 -10.09
C ASP A 35 1.64 -2.65 -9.59
N GLY A 36 0.72 -2.19 -8.73
CA GLY A 36 0.79 -0.86 -8.12
C GLY A 36 2.05 -0.65 -7.26
N VAL A 37 2.35 -1.59 -6.36
CA VAL A 37 3.47 -1.48 -5.41
C VAL A 37 4.83 -1.60 -6.12
N SER A 38 4.90 -2.42 -7.18
CA SER A 38 6.11 -2.64 -7.97
C SER A 38 6.64 -1.39 -8.68
N THR A 39 5.80 -0.37 -8.87
CA THR A 39 6.20 0.91 -9.47
C THR A 39 6.92 1.85 -8.51
N TRP A 40 6.91 1.56 -7.20
CA TRP A 40 7.50 2.45 -6.22
C TRP A 40 9.02 2.37 -6.25
N PRO A 41 9.74 3.50 -6.10
CA PRO A 41 11.21 3.49 -6.04
C PRO A 41 11.73 2.51 -5.00
N HIS A 42 12.82 1.80 -5.31
CA HIS A 42 13.47 0.81 -4.42
C HIS A 42 12.64 -0.43 -4.07
N ILE A 43 11.43 -0.60 -4.61
CA ILE A 43 10.67 -1.84 -4.42
C ILE A 43 11.18 -2.94 -5.35
N SER A 44 11.43 -4.11 -4.77
CA SER A 44 11.54 -5.38 -5.48
C SER A 44 10.46 -6.34 -5.02
N VAL A 45 9.98 -7.20 -5.93
CA VAL A 45 8.89 -8.14 -5.65
C VAL A 45 9.37 -9.58 -5.80
N HIS A 46 9.19 -10.38 -4.75
CA HIS A 46 9.62 -11.77 -4.72
C HIS A 46 8.46 -12.71 -4.40
N SER A 47 8.68 -14.01 -4.56
CA SER A 47 7.73 -15.04 -4.12
C SER A 47 7.82 -15.19 -2.60
N HIS A 48 6.69 -15.13 -1.90
CA HIS A 48 6.66 -15.31 -0.46
C HIS A 48 6.61 -16.81 -0.10
N ARG A 49 7.36 -17.22 0.95
CA ARG A 49 7.53 -18.64 1.34
C ARG A 49 6.24 -19.37 1.73
N PHE A 50 5.19 -18.62 2.09
CA PHE A 50 3.87 -19.18 2.44
C PHE A 50 2.84 -19.02 1.30
N GLY A 51 3.32 -18.75 0.09
CA GLY A 51 2.50 -18.38 -1.05
C GLY A 51 2.23 -16.88 -1.10
N GLY A 52 2.00 -16.36 -2.31
CA GLY A 52 1.82 -14.93 -2.53
C GLY A 52 3.10 -14.19 -2.92
N ARG A 53 3.09 -12.87 -2.74
CA ARG A 53 4.17 -11.96 -3.16
C ARG A 53 4.61 -11.06 -2.01
N GLU A 54 5.91 -10.94 -1.81
CA GLU A 54 6.52 -10.04 -0.83
C GLU A 54 7.12 -8.81 -1.52
N PHE A 55 7.02 -7.67 -0.84
CA PHE A 55 7.50 -6.37 -1.32
C PHE A 55 8.64 -5.89 -0.42
N LEU A 56 9.83 -5.76 -1.00
CA LEU A 56 11.03 -5.34 -0.26
C LEU A 56 11.48 -3.96 -0.74
N PHE A 57 11.66 -3.03 0.19
CA PHE A 57 12.44 -1.82 -0.03
C PHE A 57 13.91 -2.19 0.16
N ASP A 58 14.66 -2.26 -0.94
CA ASP A 58 16.00 -2.87 -1.00
C ASP A 58 16.02 -4.28 -0.38
N LYS A 59 16.25 -4.39 0.93
CA LYS A 59 16.27 -5.65 1.71
C LYS A 59 15.25 -5.70 2.85
N ALA A 60 14.51 -4.61 3.09
CA ALA A 60 13.59 -4.50 4.21
C ALA A 60 12.15 -4.73 3.74
N GLU A 61 11.42 -5.59 4.44
CA GLU A 61 10.04 -5.90 4.06
C GLU A 61 9.08 -4.73 4.35
N VAL A 62 8.39 -4.30 3.30
CA VAL A 62 7.31 -3.32 3.35
C VAL A 62 5.99 -4.02 3.64
N GLY A 63 5.79 -5.24 3.14
CA GLY A 63 4.66 -6.10 3.42
C GLY A 63 4.56 -7.20 2.36
N HIS A 64 3.56 -8.06 2.48
CA HIS A 64 3.29 -9.10 1.50
C HIS A 64 1.79 -9.35 1.34
N VAL A 65 1.42 -9.94 0.20
CA VAL A 65 0.05 -10.33 -0.12
C VAL A 65 -0.01 -11.82 -0.44
N HIS A 66 -0.89 -12.55 0.24
CA HIS A 66 -1.19 -13.95 -0.03
C HIS A 66 -2.16 -14.06 -1.22
N THR A 67 -2.19 -15.22 -1.87
CA THR A 67 -3.07 -15.49 -3.03
C THR A 67 -4.57 -15.26 -2.74
N GLY A 68 -4.99 -15.39 -1.47
CA GLY A 68 -6.36 -15.13 -1.02
C GLY A 68 -6.71 -13.66 -0.74
N GLY A 69 -5.82 -12.70 -1.06
CA GLY A 69 -6.07 -11.27 -0.82
C GLY A 69 -5.88 -10.82 0.63
N ILE A 70 -5.19 -11.63 1.44
CA ILE A 70 -4.71 -11.25 2.77
C ILE A 70 -3.40 -10.49 2.59
N VAL A 71 -3.33 -9.29 3.15
CA VAL A 71 -2.15 -8.42 3.11
C VAL A 71 -1.62 -8.27 4.52
N ASP A 72 -0.39 -8.72 4.76
CA ASP A 72 0.27 -8.62 6.05
C ASP A 72 1.39 -7.58 5.96
N ILE A 73 1.42 -6.67 6.94
CA ILE A 73 2.27 -5.47 6.85
C ILE A 73 2.97 -5.24 8.20
N PRO A 74 4.31 -5.21 8.24
CA PRO A 74 5.04 -4.84 9.44
C PRO A 74 4.99 -3.33 9.66
N PHE A 75 4.79 -2.89 10.90
CA PHE A 75 4.85 -1.50 11.33
C PHE A 75 5.62 -1.34 12.65
N PRO A 76 6.11 -0.13 12.97
CA PRO A 76 6.41 0.24 14.35
C PRO A 76 5.17 0.04 15.23
N ARG A 77 5.34 -0.50 16.44
CA ARG A 77 4.20 -0.86 17.33
C ARG A 77 3.21 0.28 17.54
N ALA A 78 3.68 1.51 17.76
CA ALA A 78 2.80 2.66 17.97
C ALA A 78 1.92 2.98 16.73
N VAL A 79 2.45 2.81 15.51
CA VAL A 79 1.67 2.97 14.27
C VAL A 79 0.66 1.84 14.14
N ARG A 80 1.09 0.60 14.39
CA ARG A 80 0.21 -0.57 14.40
C ARG A 80 -0.96 -0.39 15.36
N ASP A 81 -0.69 0.06 16.59
CA ASP A 81 -1.72 0.22 17.62
C ASP A 81 -2.75 1.28 17.21
N ALA A 82 -2.30 2.39 16.63
CA ALA A 82 -3.19 3.41 16.08
C ALA A 82 -4.06 2.86 14.94
N LEU A 83 -3.48 2.09 14.00
CA LEU A 83 -4.24 1.46 12.91
C LEU A 83 -5.34 0.52 13.43
N LEU A 84 -5.06 -0.24 14.50
CA LEU A 84 -6.07 -1.14 15.09
C LEU A 84 -7.16 -0.37 15.83
N VAL A 85 -6.78 0.64 16.62
CA VAL A 85 -7.75 1.47 17.38
C VAL A 85 -8.70 2.19 16.44
N GLU A 86 -8.21 2.68 15.29
CA GLU A 86 -9.04 3.34 14.28
C GLU A 86 -9.81 2.35 13.38
N GLY A 87 -9.63 1.04 13.55
CA GLY A 87 -10.30 0.02 12.73
C GLY A 87 -9.82 -0.03 11.28
N LEU A 88 -8.61 0.49 11.01
CA LEU A 88 -8.01 0.55 9.68
C LEU A 88 -7.30 -0.76 9.29
N ALA A 89 -7.04 -1.65 10.24
CA ALA A 89 -6.49 -2.98 10.02
C ALA A 89 -6.91 -3.95 11.12
N GLU A 90 -6.66 -5.25 10.91
CA GLU A 90 -6.87 -6.31 11.90
C GLU A 90 -5.53 -6.69 12.56
N GLU A 91 -5.57 -7.18 13.80
CA GLU A 91 -4.39 -7.75 14.46
C GLU A 91 -3.88 -8.97 13.68
N HIS A 92 -2.56 -9.11 13.54
CA HIS A 92 -2.00 -10.26 12.86
C HIS A 92 -2.18 -11.55 13.68
N HIS A 93 -2.97 -12.48 13.15
CA HIS A 93 -3.43 -13.67 13.88
C HIS A 93 -2.31 -14.57 14.44
N TRP A 94 -1.19 -14.71 13.72
CA TRP A 94 -0.10 -15.63 14.10
C TRP A 94 0.96 -15.01 15.00
N VAL A 95 1.10 -13.68 14.96
CA VAL A 95 2.10 -12.94 15.75
C VAL A 95 1.46 -11.66 16.31
N PRO A 96 0.40 -11.80 17.15
CA PRO A 96 -0.43 -10.67 17.58
C PRO A 96 0.36 -9.61 18.37
N ASN A 97 1.30 -10.04 19.22
CA ASN A 97 2.17 -9.18 20.03
C ASN A 97 3.38 -8.62 19.27
N SER A 98 3.24 -8.38 17.97
CA SER A 98 4.29 -7.85 17.10
C SER A 98 3.88 -6.50 16.50
N GLY A 99 4.72 -5.96 15.62
CA GLY A 99 4.37 -4.79 14.81
C GLY A 99 3.48 -5.11 13.61
N TRP A 100 3.12 -6.38 13.39
CA TRP A 100 2.38 -6.81 12.21
C TRP A 100 0.88 -6.55 12.33
N ILE A 101 0.29 -6.12 11.22
CA ILE A 101 -1.15 -6.12 11.00
C ILE A 101 -1.51 -7.07 9.88
N THR A 102 -2.79 -7.42 9.82
CA THR A 102 -3.41 -8.11 8.68
C THR A 102 -4.53 -7.24 8.12
N PHE A 103 -4.65 -7.17 6.80
CA PHE A 103 -5.77 -6.56 6.11
C PHE A 103 -6.32 -7.50 5.05
N ARG A 104 -7.65 -7.60 4.93
CA ARG A 104 -8.31 -8.51 3.98
C ARG A 104 -8.98 -7.72 2.87
N MET A 105 -8.50 -7.90 1.64
CA MET A 105 -9.16 -7.33 0.47
C MET A 105 -10.38 -8.17 0.07
N ARG A 106 -11.58 -7.59 0.20
CA ARG A 106 -12.87 -8.20 -0.17
C ARG A 106 -13.48 -7.57 -1.42
N GLY A 107 -13.05 -6.38 -1.81
CA GLY A 107 -13.59 -5.61 -2.93
C GLY A 107 -12.65 -4.53 -3.46
N GLU A 108 -13.14 -3.72 -4.40
CA GLU A 108 -12.35 -2.67 -5.07
C GLU A 108 -11.88 -1.56 -4.15
N LYS A 109 -12.74 -1.14 -3.24
CA LYS A 109 -12.39 -0.13 -2.24
C LYS A 109 -11.24 -0.58 -1.34
N ASP A 110 -11.11 -1.89 -1.13
CA ASP A 110 -10.06 -2.45 -0.27
C ASP A 110 -8.70 -2.44 -0.95
N LEU A 111 -8.63 -2.46 -2.30
CA LEU A 111 -7.36 -2.32 -3.01
C LEU A 111 -6.73 -0.96 -2.73
N THR A 112 -7.53 0.12 -2.79
CA THR A 112 -7.06 1.47 -2.46
C THR A 112 -6.56 1.55 -1.01
N HIS A 113 -7.29 0.94 -0.08
CA HIS A 113 -6.90 0.92 1.33
C HIS A 113 -5.63 0.09 1.58
N ALA A 114 -5.48 -1.06 0.92
CA ALA A 114 -4.27 -1.88 0.99
C ALA A 114 -3.04 -1.13 0.44
N LEU A 115 -3.19 -0.42 -0.68
CA LEU A 115 -2.14 0.45 -1.21
C LEU A 115 -1.78 1.57 -0.23
N TRP A 116 -2.77 2.17 0.42
CA TRP A 116 -2.55 3.19 1.44
C TRP A 116 -1.73 2.64 2.63
N LEU A 117 -2.10 1.47 3.15
CA LEU A 117 -1.38 0.81 4.24
C LEU A 117 0.07 0.45 3.83
N LEU A 118 0.26 -0.12 2.65
CA LEU A 118 1.60 -0.43 2.14
C LEU A 118 2.43 0.83 1.91
N ARG A 119 1.81 1.93 1.46
CA ARG A 119 2.50 3.21 1.26
C ARG A 119 2.95 3.81 2.58
N LEU A 120 2.13 3.71 3.63
CA LEU A 120 2.49 4.08 4.99
C LEU A 120 3.71 3.29 5.50
N SER A 121 3.74 1.99 5.22
CA SER A 121 4.87 1.12 5.56
C SER A 121 6.13 1.47 4.76
N TYR A 122 5.97 1.74 3.46
CA TYR A 122 7.04 2.19 2.56
C TYR A 122 7.68 3.51 3.00
N LEU A 123 6.86 4.47 3.43
CA LEU A 123 7.28 5.84 3.73
C LEU A 123 8.44 5.88 4.74
N ARG A 124 8.43 5.03 5.77
CA ARG A 124 9.50 4.99 6.79
C ARG A 124 10.88 4.62 6.24
N TYR A 125 10.93 3.92 5.11
CA TYR A 125 12.18 3.56 4.44
C TYR A 125 12.57 4.66 3.44
N ALA A 126 11.60 5.12 2.64
CA ALA A 126 11.81 6.20 1.68
C ALA A 126 12.32 7.49 2.36
N LEU A 127 11.82 7.83 3.54
CA LEU A 127 12.31 8.98 4.31
C LEU A 127 13.79 8.88 4.70
N LYS A 128 14.34 7.67 4.83
CA LYS A 128 15.76 7.48 5.19
C LYS A 128 16.69 7.63 3.99
N THR A 129 16.20 7.42 2.77
CA THR A 129 17.00 7.48 1.55
C THR A 129 16.77 8.75 0.74
N ALA A 130 15.73 9.52 1.05
CA ALA A 130 15.39 10.74 0.35
C ALA A 130 16.42 11.85 0.58
N ASN A 131 16.77 12.59 -0.49
CA ASN A 131 17.62 13.77 -0.42
C ASN A 131 16.98 14.93 0.34
N ALA A 132 15.65 15.02 0.34
CA ALA A 132 14.86 16.05 1.02
C ALA A 132 13.71 15.41 1.81
N PRO A 133 14.00 14.71 2.93
CA PRO A 133 13.03 13.87 3.60
C PRO A 133 11.88 14.64 4.23
N GLN A 134 12.10 15.89 4.66
CA GLN A 134 11.03 16.77 5.17
C GLN A 134 10.02 17.11 4.06
N LYS A 135 10.51 17.39 2.85
CA LYS A 135 9.65 17.69 1.70
C LYS A 135 8.85 16.45 1.30
N LEU A 136 9.51 15.30 1.18
CA LEU A 136 8.84 14.02 0.89
C LEU A 136 7.77 13.71 1.95
N PHE A 137 8.09 13.90 3.23
CA PHE A 137 7.12 13.66 4.30
C PHE A 137 5.89 14.55 4.20
N ALA A 138 6.05 15.84 3.87
CA ALA A 138 4.95 16.77 3.70
C ALA A 138 4.06 16.37 2.51
N GLU A 139 4.66 16.06 1.36
CA GLU A 139 3.95 15.66 0.14
C GLU A 139 3.18 14.34 0.34
N GLU A 140 3.83 13.32 0.90
CA GLU A 140 3.18 12.03 1.18
C GLU A 140 2.10 12.16 2.26
N SER A 141 2.30 13.01 3.27
CA SER A 141 1.29 13.28 4.28
C SER A 141 0.02 13.91 3.71
N GLU A 142 0.15 14.75 2.69
CA GLU A 142 -0.97 15.36 1.99
C GLU A 142 -1.66 14.35 1.07
N GLN A 143 -0.89 13.62 0.25
CA GLN A 143 -1.42 12.62 -0.69
C GLN A 143 -2.12 11.46 0.02
N LEU A 144 -1.59 11.02 1.17
CA LEU A 144 -2.18 9.97 1.98
C LEU A 144 -3.29 10.48 2.92
N HIS A 145 -3.54 11.79 2.93
CA HIS A 145 -4.49 12.43 3.86
C HIS A 145 -4.28 12.00 5.32
N LEU A 146 -3.02 11.96 5.77
CA LEU A 146 -2.69 11.46 7.10
C LEU A 146 -3.35 12.31 8.19
N SER A 147 -3.95 11.65 9.18
CA SER A 147 -4.43 12.31 10.39
C SER A 147 -3.25 12.96 11.16
N PRO A 148 -3.50 13.98 11.99
CA PRO A 148 -2.45 14.55 12.85
C PRO A 148 -1.75 13.49 13.73
N GLN A 149 -2.49 12.46 14.15
CA GLN A 149 -1.95 11.32 14.91
C GLN A 149 -0.93 10.54 14.08
N PHE A 150 -1.27 10.12 12.85
CA PHE A 150 -0.33 9.39 12.00
C PHE A 150 0.88 10.23 11.60
N LYS A 151 0.69 11.53 11.36
CA LYS A 151 1.82 12.45 11.11
C LYS A 151 2.79 12.46 12.31
N SER A 152 2.27 12.64 13.53
CA SER A 152 3.09 12.64 14.75
C SER A 152 3.80 11.31 14.99
N LEU A 153 3.15 10.17 14.68
CA LEU A 153 3.77 8.86 14.81
C LEU A 153 4.88 8.58 13.78
N LEU A 154 4.82 9.26 12.62
CA LEU A 154 5.80 9.08 11.54
C LEU A 154 6.92 10.12 11.53
N GLU A 155 6.69 11.29 12.11
CA GLU A 155 7.67 12.37 12.22
C GLU A 155 9.03 11.93 12.80
N PRO A 156 9.11 11.04 13.81
CA PRO A 156 10.39 10.54 14.31
C PRO A 156 11.25 9.79 13.27
N PHE A 157 10.66 9.33 12.16
CA PHE A 157 11.38 8.66 11.08
C PHE A 157 11.95 9.62 10.03
N VAL A 158 11.61 10.90 10.10
CA VAL A 158 12.18 11.93 9.22
C VAL A 158 13.58 12.27 9.73
N PRO A 159 14.66 11.98 8.98
CA PRO A 159 16.01 12.34 9.40
C PRO A 159 16.11 13.84 9.61
N LYS A 160 16.55 14.27 10.79
CA LYS A 160 16.91 15.67 11.03
C LYS A 160 18.17 15.96 10.23
N THR A 161 18.18 17.05 9.47
CA THR A 161 19.42 17.55 8.88
C THR A 161 20.44 17.73 10.00
N ALA A 162 21.54 16.98 9.94
CA ALA A 162 22.69 17.30 10.77
C ALA A 162 23.13 18.71 10.37
N ASN A 163 23.23 19.62 11.35
CA ASN A 163 23.93 20.88 11.13
C ASN A 163 25.33 20.53 10.63
N HIS A 164 25.60 20.78 9.35
CA HIS A 164 26.95 20.85 8.85
C HIS A 164 27.63 21.99 9.60
N VAL A 165 28.40 21.64 10.64
CA VAL A 165 29.38 22.56 11.21
C VAL A 165 30.40 22.78 10.11
N VAL A 166 30.31 23.95 9.47
CA VAL A 166 31.32 24.43 8.53
C VAL A 166 32.60 24.54 9.35
N ALA A 167 33.54 23.61 9.16
CA ALA A 167 34.87 23.76 9.68
C ALA A 167 35.50 24.94 8.92
N GLU A 168 35.72 26.06 9.61
CA GLU A 168 36.52 27.16 9.09
C GLU A 168 37.92 26.63 8.77
N PRO A 169 38.47 26.90 7.57
CA PRO A 169 39.84 26.54 7.29
C PRO A 169 40.75 27.46 8.12
N LEU A 170 41.58 26.83 8.97
CA LEU A 170 42.72 27.47 9.62
C LEU A 170 43.60 28.12 8.55
N SER A 171 43.63 29.45 8.55
CA SER A 171 44.62 30.21 7.79
C SER A 171 45.99 30.01 8.46
N VAL A 172 46.97 29.54 7.69
CA VAL A 172 48.40 29.56 8.05
C VAL A 172 49.13 30.31 6.96
#